data_AF-A0A963HIZ1-F1
#
_entry.id   AF-A0A963HIZ1-F1
#
_cell.length_a   1.000
_cell.length_b   1.000
_cell.length_c   1.000
_cell.angle_alpha   90.00
_cell.angle_beta   90.00
_cell.angle_gamma   90.00
#
_symmetry.space_group_name_H-M   'P 1'
#
loop_
_entity.id
_entity.type
_entity.pdbx_description
1 polymer ?
#
loop_
_entity_poly.entity_id
_entity_poly.type
_entity_poly.pdbx_seq_one_letter_code
_entity_poly.pdbx_strand_id
1 'polypeptide(L)'
;DLGFGLLLKKYVASMDDVTPELIDRAARDTLPKVTPLFWTFRIMVALGFAMLALFGLALWYSIKGDFAQRPWLLRWALWFLPMPWISCEMGWFVAEYGRQPWTIYGVLPTHLSVSTLTVNSLYGSLAGFVGFYTLLLIVEMYLMVKFARQGPGSLGTGRYLNETHHAHA
;
A
#
# COMPACT_ATOMS: atom_id res chain seq x y z
N ASP A 1 -10.37 -25.33 -18.49
CA ASP A 1 -9.61 -26.24 -17.60
C ASP A 1 -8.10 -26.35 -17.85
N LEU A 2 -7.56 -25.96 -19.02
CA LEU A 2 -6.11 -26.00 -19.29
C LEU A 2 -5.27 -25.26 -18.22
N GLY A 3 -5.71 -24.08 -17.77
CA GLY A 3 -4.98 -23.29 -16.76
C GLY A 3 -4.88 -23.97 -15.39
N PHE A 4 -5.86 -24.80 -15.01
CA PHE A 4 -5.80 -25.58 -13.77
C PHE A 4 -4.80 -26.74 -13.89
N GLY A 5 -4.66 -27.34 -15.06
CA GLY A 5 -3.60 -28.31 -15.34
C GLY A 5 -2.20 -27.71 -15.19
N LEU A 6 -2.02 -26.42 -15.49
CA LEU A 6 -0.72 -25.73 -15.33
C LEU A 6 -0.28 -25.56 -13.87
N LEU A 7 -1.18 -25.72 -12.90
CA LEU A 7 -0.82 -25.74 -11.48
C LEU A 7 0.04 -26.96 -11.14
N LEU A 8 -0.16 -28.09 -11.83
CA LEU A 8 0.58 -29.33 -11.63
C LEU A 8 2.04 -29.23 -12.10
N LYS A 9 2.34 -28.33 -13.05
CA LYS A 9 3.71 -28.07 -13.51
C LYS A 9 4.64 -27.53 -12.42
N LYS A 10 4.10 -27.09 -11.28
CA LYS A 10 4.91 -26.76 -10.10
C LYS A 10 5.61 -28.00 -9.52
N TYR A 11 5.03 -29.18 -9.69
CA TYR A 11 5.47 -30.41 -9.04
C TYR A 11 6.02 -31.47 -9.99
N VAL A 12 5.62 -31.44 -11.26
CA VAL A 12 5.98 -32.47 -12.24
C VAL A 12 6.51 -31.83 -13.51
N ALA A 13 7.57 -32.43 -14.08
CA ALA A 13 8.15 -32.00 -15.34
C ALA A 13 7.37 -32.50 -16.57
N SER A 14 6.86 -33.74 -16.52
CA SER A 14 5.95 -34.32 -17.53
C SER A 14 4.54 -34.47 -16.97
N MET A 15 3.50 -34.31 -17.79
CA MET A 15 2.11 -34.52 -17.35
C MET A 15 1.75 -36.00 -17.20
N ASP A 16 2.61 -36.90 -17.65
CA ASP A 16 2.38 -38.34 -17.59
C ASP A 16 2.64 -38.93 -16.19
N ASP A 17 3.43 -38.25 -15.35
CA ASP A 17 3.78 -38.70 -13.99
C ASP A 17 2.82 -38.15 -12.91
N VAL A 18 1.63 -37.68 -13.30
CA VAL A 18 0.65 -37.09 -12.38
C VAL A 18 -0.05 -38.19 -11.57
N THR A 19 0.14 -38.18 -10.25
CA THR A 19 -0.61 -39.06 -9.34
C THR A 19 -1.82 -38.36 -8.71
N PRO A 20 -2.83 -39.10 -8.22
CA PRO A 20 -3.97 -38.54 -7.52
C PRO A 20 -3.58 -37.68 -6.30
N GLU A 21 -2.51 -38.06 -5.59
CA GLU A 21 -1.98 -37.32 -4.44
C GLU A 21 -1.41 -35.95 -4.83
N LEU A 22 -0.76 -35.87 -6.00
CA LEU A 22 -0.23 -34.64 -6.58
C LEU A 22 -1.33 -33.68 -6.99
N ILE A 23 -2.44 -34.20 -7.50
CA ILE A 23 -3.64 -33.41 -7.83
C ILE A 23 -4.23 -32.80 -6.57
N ASP A 24 -4.41 -33.58 -5.51
CA ASP A 24 -4.94 -33.09 -4.24
C ASP A 24 -4.01 -32.06 -3.58
N ARG A 25 -2.69 -32.27 -3.67
CA ARG A 25 -1.71 -31.29 -3.18
C ARG A 25 -1.74 -29.99 -3.98
N ALA A 26 -1.80 -30.06 -5.32
CA ALA A 26 -1.89 -28.88 -6.16
C ALA A 26 -3.19 -28.10 -5.93
N ALA A 27 -4.31 -28.80 -5.73
CA ALA A 27 -5.58 -28.19 -5.38
C ALA A 27 -5.50 -27.46 -4.02
N ARG A 28 -4.91 -28.08 -2.99
CA ARG A 28 -4.72 -27.43 -1.68
C ARG A 28 -3.81 -26.21 -1.75
N ASP A 29 -2.77 -26.25 -2.57
CA ASP A 29 -1.85 -25.12 -2.78
C ASP A 29 -2.48 -23.94 -3.54
N THR A 30 -3.66 -24.11 -4.16
CA THR A 30 -4.40 -22.98 -4.74
C THR A 30 -5.06 -22.08 -3.72
N LEU A 31 -5.19 -22.53 -2.47
CA LEU A 31 -5.80 -21.74 -1.41
C LEU A 31 -4.72 -20.88 -0.74
N PRO A 32 -4.69 -19.55 -0.99
CA PRO A 32 -3.79 -18.69 -0.26
C PRO A 32 -4.14 -18.74 1.23
N LYS A 33 -3.14 -18.48 2.10
CA LYS A 33 -3.37 -18.43 3.54
C LYS A 33 -4.44 -17.36 3.82
N VAL A 34 -5.56 -17.77 4.39
CA VAL A 34 -6.70 -16.87 4.63
C VAL A 34 -6.46 -15.90 5.78
N THR A 35 -5.56 -16.22 6.70
CA THR A 35 -5.32 -15.44 7.92
C THR A 35 -4.82 -14.02 7.63
N PRO A 36 -3.78 -13.80 6.78
CA PRO A 36 -3.36 -12.44 6.42
C PRO A 36 -4.46 -11.67 5.70
N LEU A 37 -5.16 -12.31 4.75
CA LEU A 37 -6.25 -11.67 4.00
C LEU A 37 -7.38 -11.18 4.92
N PHE A 38 -7.80 -12.03 5.86
CA PHE A 38 -8.86 -11.75 6.82
C PHE A 38 -8.58 -10.54 7.71
N TRP A 39 -7.34 -10.43 8.23
CA TRP A 39 -6.93 -9.33 9.10
C TRP A 39 -6.67 -8.05 8.32
N THR A 40 -6.01 -8.14 7.16
CA THR A 40 -5.72 -6.97 6.33
C THR A 40 -7.00 -6.29 5.87
N PHE A 41 -8.01 -7.07 5.43
CA PHE A 41 -9.31 -6.54 5.06
C PHE A 41 -10.01 -5.81 6.22
N ARG A 42 -9.95 -6.37 7.43
CA ARG A 42 -10.58 -5.76 8.61
C ARG A 42 -9.95 -4.43 8.99
N ILE A 43 -8.63 -4.38 8.99
CA ILE A 43 -7.91 -3.14 9.33
C ILE A 43 -8.21 -2.07 8.28
N MET A 44 -8.20 -2.43 6.98
CA MET A 44 -8.61 -1.52 5.90
C MET A 44 -10.01 -0.94 6.14
N VAL A 45 -10.99 -1.80 6.42
CA VAL A 45 -12.38 -1.36 6.67
C VAL A 45 -12.48 -0.51 7.93
N ALA A 46 -11.78 -0.89 9.01
CA ALA A 46 -11.75 -0.13 10.25
C ALA A 46 -11.17 1.28 10.06
N LEU A 47 -10.07 1.40 9.30
CA LEU A 47 -9.48 2.68 8.94
C LEU A 47 -10.46 3.50 8.07
N GLY A 48 -11.12 2.86 7.11
CA GLY A 48 -12.16 3.48 6.28
C GLY A 48 -13.28 4.12 7.09
N PHE A 49 -13.87 3.37 8.03
CA PHE A 49 -14.91 3.90 8.91
C PHE A 49 -14.39 4.96 9.88
N ALA A 50 -13.17 4.81 10.40
CA ALA A 50 -12.56 5.81 11.28
C ALA A 50 -12.32 7.14 10.54
N MET A 51 -11.88 7.10 9.28
CA MET A 51 -11.74 8.28 8.42
C MET A 51 -13.10 8.88 8.08
N LEU A 52 -14.12 8.07 7.78
CA LEU A 52 -15.48 8.54 7.52
C LEU A 52 -16.05 9.29 8.75
N ALA A 53 -15.86 8.75 9.95
CA ALA A 53 -16.25 9.40 11.18
C ALA A 53 -15.51 10.72 11.40
N LEU A 54 -14.19 10.74 11.16
CA LEU A 54 -13.38 11.95 11.24
C LEU A 54 -13.89 13.05 10.29
N PHE A 55 -14.13 12.73 9.01
CA PHE A 55 -14.64 13.70 8.04
C PHE A 55 -16.07 14.14 8.37
N GLY A 56 -16.93 13.24 8.81
CA GLY A 56 -18.29 13.57 9.24
C GLY A 56 -18.31 14.54 10.43
N LEU A 57 -17.47 14.30 11.43
CA LEU A 57 -17.31 15.19 12.57
C LEU A 57 -16.67 16.53 12.17
N ALA A 58 -15.62 16.51 11.35
CA ALA A 58 -14.99 17.72 10.83
C ALA A 58 -15.99 18.59 10.07
N LEU A 59 -16.82 18.00 9.20
CA LEU A 59 -17.87 18.73 8.48
C LEU A 59 -18.92 19.30 9.45
N TRP A 60 -19.40 18.50 10.40
CA TRP A 60 -20.39 18.95 11.38
C TRP A 60 -19.92 20.14 12.21
N TYR A 61 -18.70 20.09 12.74
CA TYR A 61 -18.12 21.18 13.53
C TYR A 61 -17.71 22.38 12.66
N SER A 62 -17.40 22.16 11.38
CA SER A 62 -17.18 23.23 10.41
C SER A 62 -18.47 24.02 10.16
N ILE A 63 -19.60 23.33 9.95
CA ILE A 63 -20.92 23.96 9.77
C ILE A 63 -21.33 24.76 11.01
N LYS A 64 -21.03 24.27 12.22
CA LYS A 64 -21.29 25.00 13.47
C LYS A 64 -20.33 26.16 13.74
N GLY A 65 -19.23 26.27 13.00
CA GLY A 65 -18.18 27.27 13.23
C GLY A 65 -17.33 27.05 14.50
N ASP A 66 -17.43 25.87 15.15
CA ASP A 66 -16.79 25.57 16.45
C ASP A 66 -15.55 24.65 16.32
N PHE A 67 -15.09 24.38 15.10
CA PHE A 67 -13.99 23.41 14.85
C PHE A 67 -12.68 23.79 15.57
N ALA A 68 -12.38 25.09 15.68
CA ALA A 68 -11.14 25.57 16.31
C ALA A 68 -11.11 25.35 17.84
N GLN A 69 -12.27 25.21 18.49
CA GLN A 69 -12.36 25.03 19.94
C GLN A 69 -12.26 23.55 20.37
N ARG A 70 -12.09 22.62 19.41
CA ARG A 70 -12.05 21.17 19.64
C ARG A 70 -10.66 20.61 19.36
N PRO A 71 -9.69 20.77 20.28
CA PRO A 71 -8.31 20.33 20.06
C PRO A 71 -8.17 18.81 19.88
N TRP A 72 -9.10 18.01 20.42
CA TRP A 72 -9.11 16.56 20.23
C TRP A 72 -9.36 16.17 18.76
N LEU A 73 -10.23 16.91 18.06
CA LEU A 73 -10.56 16.66 16.65
C LEU A 73 -9.40 17.05 15.74
N LEU A 74 -8.76 18.20 16.02
CA LEU A 74 -7.58 18.66 15.29
C LEU A 74 -6.39 17.70 15.49
N ARG A 75 -6.19 17.22 16.73
CA ARG A 75 -5.20 16.16 17.00
C ARG A 75 -5.56 14.90 16.23
N TRP A 76 -6.80 14.43 16.29
CA TRP A 76 -7.20 13.23 15.54
C TRP A 76 -6.89 13.35 14.04
N ALA A 77 -7.23 14.49 13.42
CA ALA A 77 -6.88 14.75 12.02
C ALA A 77 -5.38 14.68 11.73
N LEU A 78 -4.54 15.24 12.62
CA LEU A 78 -3.08 15.19 12.47
C LEU A 78 -2.54 13.76 12.56
N TRP A 79 -3.01 12.95 13.50
CA TRP A 79 -2.60 11.56 13.65
C TRP A 79 -3.09 10.67 12.51
N PHE A 80 -4.16 11.08 11.82
CA PHE A 80 -4.74 10.35 10.70
C PHE A 80 -4.15 10.69 9.35
N LEU A 81 -3.17 11.61 9.27
CA LEU A 81 -2.43 11.91 8.05
C LEU A 81 -1.92 10.65 7.31
N PRO A 82 -1.25 9.67 7.92
CA PRO A 82 -0.75 8.50 7.20
C PRO A 82 -1.81 7.41 6.95
N MET A 83 -2.98 7.50 7.58
CA MET A 83 -3.98 6.41 7.57
C MET A 83 -4.59 6.13 6.19
N PRO A 84 -4.85 7.12 5.31
CA PRO A 84 -5.29 6.87 3.95
C PRO A 84 -4.30 6.02 3.16
N TRP A 85 -3.00 6.31 3.24
CA TRP A 85 -1.96 5.54 2.57
C TRP A 85 -1.94 4.09 3.06
N ILE A 86 -1.94 3.87 4.38
CA ILE A 86 -1.98 2.52 4.96
C ILE A 86 -3.23 1.77 4.49
N SER A 87 -4.40 2.41 4.52
CA SER A 87 -5.64 1.78 4.07
C SER A 87 -5.60 1.40 2.59
N CYS A 88 -5.03 2.24 1.73
CA CYS A 88 -4.87 1.96 0.30
C CYS A 88 -3.93 0.78 0.05
N GLU A 89 -2.76 0.75 0.71
CA GLU A 89 -1.80 -0.37 0.60
C GLU A 89 -2.44 -1.69 1.05
N MET A 90 -3.22 -1.65 2.13
CA MET A 90 -3.96 -2.83 2.61
C MET A 90 -5.03 -3.30 1.61
N GLY A 91 -5.71 -2.37 0.94
CA GLY A 91 -6.67 -2.70 -0.12
C GLY A 91 -6.01 -3.35 -1.33
N TRP A 92 -4.86 -2.81 -1.77
CA TRP A 92 -4.05 -3.42 -2.82
C TRP A 92 -3.55 -4.81 -2.42
N PHE A 93 -3.08 -4.98 -1.19
CA PHE A 93 -2.68 -6.29 -0.69
C PHE A 93 -3.83 -7.29 -0.73
N VAL A 94 -5.03 -6.90 -0.29
CA VAL A 94 -6.21 -7.79 -0.33
C VAL A 94 -6.56 -8.17 -1.77
N ALA A 95 -6.52 -7.23 -2.71
CA ALA A 95 -6.81 -7.48 -4.12
C ALA A 95 -5.76 -8.39 -4.78
N GLU A 96 -4.47 -8.10 -4.59
CA GLU A 96 -3.37 -8.82 -5.23
C GLU A 96 -3.10 -10.17 -4.60
N TYR A 97 -3.06 -10.23 -3.26
CA TYR A 97 -2.85 -11.48 -2.53
C TYR A 97 -4.07 -12.41 -2.66
N GLY A 98 -5.28 -11.85 -2.69
CA GLY A 98 -6.51 -12.62 -2.90
C GLY A 98 -6.59 -13.30 -4.27
N ARG A 99 -5.86 -12.79 -5.27
CA ARG A 99 -5.77 -13.36 -6.62
C ARG A 99 -4.76 -14.50 -6.73
N GLN A 100 -3.85 -14.66 -5.76
CA GLN A 100 -2.91 -15.78 -5.75
C GLN A 100 -3.66 -17.12 -5.76
N PRO A 101 -3.21 -18.13 -6.53
CA PRO A 101 -1.94 -18.25 -7.24
C PRO A 101 -1.99 -17.81 -8.73
N TRP A 102 -2.89 -16.91 -9.12
CA TRP A 102 -3.13 -16.58 -10.52
C TRP A 102 -2.56 -15.22 -10.91
N THR A 103 -1.81 -15.19 -12.02
CA THR A 103 -1.55 -13.93 -12.73
C THR A 103 -2.79 -13.59 -13.57
N ILE A 104 -3.32 -14.56 -14.31
CA ILE A 104 -4.59 -14.43 -15.03
C ILE A 104 -5.47 -15.58 -14.54
N TYR A 105 -6.60 -15.24 -13.91
CA TYR A 105 -7.49 -16.21 -13.30
C TYR A 105 -7.91 -17.28 -14.30
N GLY A 106 -7.73 -18.56 -13.92
CA GLY A 106 -8.09 -19.72 -14.74
C GLY A 106 -7.24 -19.94 -16.00
N VAL A 107 -6.24 -19.10 -16.26
CA VAL A 107 -5.40 -19.16 -17.46
C VAL A 107 -3.93 -19.35 -17.11
N LEU A 108 -3.34 -18.43 -16.35
CA LEU A 108 -1.90 -18.39 -16.11
C LEU A 108 -1.58 -18.34 -14.60
N PRO A 109 -1.00 -19.41 -14.04
CA PRO A 109 -0.46 -19.41 -12.69
C PRO A 109 0.76 -18.50 -12.53
N THR A 110 0.95 -17.91 -11.35
CA THR A 110 2.02 -16.95 -11.05
C THR A 110 3.42 -17.55 -11.19
N HIS A 111 3.62 -18.82 -10.84
CA HIS A 111 4.93 -19.49 -10.94
C HIS A 111 5.41 -19.70 -12.38
N LEU A 112 4.50 -19.70 -13.36
CA LEU A 112 4.85 -19.78 -14.79
C LEU A 112 5.00 -18.40 -15.44
N SER A 113 4.61 -17.34 -14.73
CA SER A 113 4.62 -15.97 -15.23
C SER A 113 5.94 -15.22 -14.98
N VAL A 114 6.93 -15.88 -14.36
CA VAL A 114 8.24 -15.29 -14.04
C VAL A 114 9.25 -15.53 -15.16
N SER A 115 10.12 -14.55 -15.40
CA SER A 115 11.21 -14.68 -16.37
C SER A 115 12.34 -15.57 -15.85
N THR A 116 13.05 -16.24 -16.75
CA THR A 116 14.24 -17.05 -16.43
C THR A 116 15.46 -16.14 -16.20
N LEU A 117 15.52 -15.52 -15.02
CA LEU A 117 16.65 -14.69 -14.60
C LEU A 117 17.45 -15.39 -13.50
N THR A 118 18.74 -15.06 -13.40
CA THR A 118 19.56 -15.54 -12.29
C THR A 118 19.13 -14.86 -10.98
N VAL A 119 19.15 -15.62 -9.89
CA VAL A 119 18.78 -15.11 -8.55
C VAL A 119 19.62 -13.88 -8.16
N ASN A 120 20.89 -13.85 -8.56
CA ASN A 120 21.80 -12.74 -8.26
C ASN A 120 21.42 -11.45 -8.99
N SER A 121 20.98 -11.50 -10.26
CA SER A 121 20.55 -10.30 -10.99
C SER A 121 19.22 -9.75 -10.46
N LEU A 122 18.34 -10.64 -9.99
CA LEU A 122 17.11 -10.26 -9.31
C LEU A 122 17.39 -9.50 -8.02
N TYR A 123 18.23 -10.04 -7.13
CA TYR A 123 18.58 -9.35 -5.88
C TYR A 123 19.34 -8.05 -6.12
N GLY A 124 20.25 -8.02 -7.10
CA GLY A 124 20.98 -6.81 -7.47
C GLY A 124 20.06 -5.68 -7.92
N SER A 125 19.12 -5.98 -8.83
CA SER A 125 18.15 -4.98 -9.31
C SER A 125 17.16 -4.57 -8.23
N LEU A 126 16.64 -5.51 -7.43
CA LEU A 126 15.74 -5.21 -6.32
C LEU A 126 16.40 -4.31 -5.27
N ALA A 127 17.65 -4.60 -4.88
CA ALA A 127 18.41 -3.76 -3.95
C ALA A 127 18.64 -2.35 -4.52
N GLY A 128 18.93 -2.24 -5.82
CA GLY A 128 19.06 -0.97 -6.52
C GLY A 128 17.78 -0.13 -6.46
N PHE A 129 16.63 -0.72 -6.80
CA PHE A 129 15.34 -0.03 -6.75
C PHE A 129 14.92 0.34 -5.33
N VAL A 130 15.08 -0.57 -4.37
CA VAL A 130 14.76 -0.30 -2.95
C VAL A 130 15.63 0.83 -2.41
N GLY A 131 16.94 0.79 -2.66
CA GLY A 131 17.86 1.85 -2.22
C GLY A 131 17.52 3.20 -2.85
N PHE A 132 17.26 3.22 -4.16
CA PHE A 132 16.92 4.44 -4.88
C PHE A 132 15.58 5.05 -4.41
N TYR A 133 14.52 4.26 -4.30
CA TYR A 133 13.22 4.75 -3.82
C TYR A 133 13.26 5.14 -2.35
N THR A 134 14.06 4.47 -1.51
CA THR A 134 14.25 4.88 -0.11
C THR A 134 14.94 6.25 -0.02
N LEU A 135 15.95 6.51 -0.86
CA LEU A 135 16.62 7.80 -0.92
C LEU A 135 15.63 8.91 -1.32
N LEU A 136 14.83 8.67 -2.37
CA LEU A 136 13.81 9.62 -2.79
C LEU A 136 12.78 9.89 -1.70
N LEU A 137 12.31 8.84 -1.01
CA LEU A 137 11.39 8.96 0.11
C LEU A 137 11.95 9.85 1.23
N ILE A 138 13.23 9.68 1.60
CA ILE A 138 13.87 10.51 2.63
C ILE A 138 13.90 11.98 2.22
N VAL A 139 14.30 12.26 0.97
CA VAL A 139 14.36 13.64 0.45
C VAL A 139 12.96 14.26 0.39
N GLU A 140 11.98 13.52 -0.12
CA GLU A 140 10.59 13.98 -0.21
C GLU A 140 10.01 14.28 1.17
N MET A 141 10.16 13.36 2.14
CA MET A 141 9.66 13.56 3.50
C MET A 141 10.35 14.74 4.19
N TYR A 142 11.66 14.93 3.97
CA TYR A 142 12.38 16.09 4.48
C TYR A 142 11.80 17.40 3.92
N LEU A 143 11.61 17.49 2.60
CA LEU A 143 11.06 18.68 1.96
C LEU A 143 9.62 18.93 2.40
N MET A 144 8.78 17.90 2.42
CA MET A 144 7.38 17.99 2.83
C MET A 144 7.25 18.51 4.27
N VAL A 145 8.02 17.96 5.21
CA VAL A 145 8.00 18.43 6.61
C VAL A 145 8.57 19.84 6.74
N LYS A 146 9.65 20.17 6.00
CA LYS A 146 10.26 21.51 6.01
C LYS A 146 9.24 22.57 5.56
N PHE A 147 8.59 22.38 4.42
CA PHE A 147 7.63 23.33 3.88
C PHE A 147 6.31 23.34 4.66
N ALA A 148 5.83 22.18 5.13
CA ALA A 148 4.64 22.12 5.99
C ALA A 148 4.83 22.89 7.31
N ARG A 149 6.03 22.87 7.89
CA ARG A 149 6.36 23.65 9.11
C ARG A 149 6.55 25.14 8.83
N GLN A 150 7.09 25.51 7.67
CA GLN A 150 7.18 26.91 7.26
C GLN A 150 5.79 27.52 7.02
N GLY A 151 4.82 26.71 6.58
CA GLY A 151 3.46 27.16 6.30
C GLY A 151 3.45 28.20 5.17
N PRO A 152 2.51 29.17 5.18
CA PRO A 152 2.44 30.18 4.12
C PRO A 152 3.63 31.15 4.09
N GLY A 153 4.53 31.09 5.08
CA GLY A 153 5.74 31.89 5.10
C GLY A 153 6.80 31.51 4.05
N SER A 154 6.64 30.40 3.33
CA SER A 154 7.49 30.09 2.18
C SER A 154 7.17 30.91 0.93
N LEU A 155 6.09 31.70 0.94
CA LEU A 155 5.59 32.45 -0.23
C LEU A 155 6.24 33.82 -0.43
N GLY A 156 6.90 34.39 0.59
CA GLY A 156 7.67 35.64 0.48
C GLY A 156 6.83 36.91 0.24
N THR A 157 5.61 36.96 0.76
CA THR A 157 4.63 38.05 0.57
C THR A 157 4.67 39.17 1.62
N GLY A 158 5.43 39.00 2.72
CA GLY A 158 5.56 39.95 3.83
C GLY A 158 4.39 39.95 4.83
N ARG A 159 3.48 38.97 4.77
CA ARG A 159 2.22 38.91 5.53
C ARG A 159 2.12 37.72 6.49
N TYR A 160 3.08 36.81 6.53
CA TYR A 160 2.97 35.56 7.29
C TYR A 160 4.04 35.40 8.37
N LEU A 161 3.69 34.65 9.42
CA LEU A 161 4.45 34.56 10.67
C LEU A 161 5.89 34.00 10.55
N ASN A 162 6.19 33.27 9.46
CA ASN A 162 7.46 32.54 9.25
C ASN A 162 8.22 33.00 7.99
N GLU A 163 7.95 34.20 7.47
CA GLU A 163 8.67 34.69 6.30
C GLU A 163 10.08 35.13 6.66
N THR A 164 11.07 34.66 5.89
CA THR A 164 12.38 35.28 5.88
C THR A 164 12.25 36.65 5.25
N HIS A 165 12.40 37.71 6.05
CA HIS A 165 12.58 39.06 5.54
C HIS A 165 13.84 39.07 4.68
N HIS A 166 13.70 38.83 3.37
CA HIS A 166 14.74 39.18 2.43
C HIS A 166 14.80 40.71 2.44
N ALA A 167 15.80 41.23 3.15
CA ALA A 167 16.13 42.65 3.08
C ALA A 167 16.36 42.99 1.62
N HIS A 168 15.43 43.73 1.03
CA HIS A 168 15.63 44.36 -0.26
C HIS A 168 16.87 45.25 -0.14
N ALA A 169 17.93 44.91 -0.87
CA ALA A 169 19.04 45.81 -1.16
C ALA A 169 18.59 46.91 -2.12
#